data_AF-A0A2V8MCR3-F1
#
_entry.id   AF-A0A2V8MCR3-F1
#
_cell.length_a   1.000
_cell.length_b   1.000
_cell.length_c   1.000
_cell.angle_alpha   90.00
_cell.angle_beta   90.00
_cell.angle_gamma   90.00
#
_symmetry.space_group_name_H-M   'P 1'
#
loop_
_entity.id
_entity.type
_entity.pdbx_description
1 polymer ?
#
loop_
_entity_poly.entity_id
_entity_poly.type
_entity_poly.pdbx_seq_one_letter_code
_entity_poly.pdbx_strand_id
1 'polypeptide(L)' 'MRSPDGKLQPLRPGIGMMAIRLRVPIVPIYIEGLYQVYSVHDSWPKRGPVRVSFGKSLEFTTGSWDEVALKIHGAIEELR' A
#
# COMPACT_ATOMS: atom_id res chain seq x y z
N MET A 1 0.60 10.34 -2.96
CA MET A 1 1.11 11.18 -1.85
C MET A 1 1.89 10.29 -0.91
N ARG A 2 2.99 10.80 -0.33
CA ARG A 2 3.72 10.10 0.74
C ARG A 2 2.96 10.26 2.07
N SER A 3 3.11 9.30 2.98
CA SER A 3 2.47 9.38 4.29
C SER A 3 2.99 10.59 5.08
N PRO A 4 2.11 11.42 5.68
CA PRO A 4 2.52 12.57 6.46
C PRO A 4 3.07 12.20 7.85
N ASP A 5 2.76 11.00 8.34
CA ASP A 5 3.02 10.54 9.71
C ASP A 5 3.67 9.14 9.78
N GLY A 6 3.93 8.52 8.62
CA GLY A 6 4.53 7.19 8.53
C GLY A 6 3.57 6.04 8.79
N LYS A 7 2.28 6.31 9.03
CA LYS A 7 1.25 5.28 9.13
C LYS A 7 0.69 4.94 7.75
N LEU A 8 0.15 3.73 7.61
CA LEU A 8 -0.61 3.34 6.43
C LEU A 8 -1.86 4.23 6.37
N GLN A 9 -2.05 4.85 5.21
CA GLN A 9 -3.17 5.74 4.96
C GLN A 9 -4.25 4.98 4.17
N PRO A 10 -5.53 5.35 4.31
CA PRO A 10 -6.60 4.74 3.54
C PRO A 10 -6.30 4.76 2.04
N LEU A 11 -6.58 3.64 1.38
CA LEU A 11 -6.46 3.58 -0.07
C LEU A 11 -7.55 4.42 -0.73
N ARG A 12 -7.20 5.09 -1.83
CA ARG A 12 -8.18 5.81 -2.63
C ARG A 12 -9.08 4.80 -3.37
N PRO A 13 -10.40 5.00 -3.44
CA PRO A 13 -11.33 4.06 -4.10
C PRO A 13 -10.97 3.70 -5.54
N GLY A 14 -10.29 4.60 -6.25
CA GLY A 14 -9.81 4.37 -7.62
C GLY A 14 -8.95 3.12 -7.78
N ILE A 15 -8.29 2.63 -6.72
CA ILE A 15 -7.55 1.34 -6.77
C ILE A 15 -8.48 0.16 -7.05
N GLY A 16 -9.66 0.14 -6.42
CA GLY A 16 -10.65 -0.94 -6.61
C GLY A 16 -11.27 -0.92 -8.00
N MET A 17 -11.52 0.28 -8.53
CA MET A 17 -11.94 0.47 -9.92
C MET A 17 -10.91 -0.10 -10.91
N MET A 18 -9.62 0.21 -10.72
CA MET A 18 -8.55 -0.30 -11.59
C MET A 18 -8.40 -1.82 -11.47
N ALA A 19 -8.43 -2.36 -10.25
CA ALA A 19 -8.36 -3.78 -9.98
C ALA A 19 -9.41 -4.58 -10.78
N ILE A 20 -10.68 -4.16 -10.71
CA ILE A 20 -11.79 -4.84 -11.37
C ILE A 20 -11.76 -4.65 -12.90
N ARG A 21 -11.45 -3.45 -13.39
CA ARG A 21 -11.48 -3.15 -14.84
C ARG A 21 -10.31 -3.77 -15.59
N LEU A 22 -9.12 -3.71 -15.02
CA LEU A 22 -7.90 -4.17 -15.69
C LEU A 22 -7.72 -5.68 -15.58
N ARG A 23 -8.33 -6.33 -14.57
CA ARG A 23 -8.23 -7.79 -14.33
C ARG A 23 -6.78 -8.28 -14.33
N VAL A 24 -5.89 -7.47 -13.78
CA VAL A 24 -4.47 -7.79 -13.62
C VAL A 24 -4.20 -8.20 -12.17
N PRO A 25 -3.23 -9.12 -11.96
CA PRO A 25 -2.77 -9.46 -10.62
C PRO A 25 -2.19 -8.24 -9.90
N ILE A 26 -2.62 -8.01 -8.65
CA ILE A 26 -2.11 -6.96 -7.77
C ILE A 26 -1.28 -7.60 -6.67
N VAL A 27 -0.04 -7.17 -6.53
CA VAL A 27 0.86 -7.62 -5.44
C VAL A 27 0.85 -6.57 -4.33
N PRO A 28 0.33 -6.88 -3.13
CA PRO A 28 0.41 -5.98 -1.98
C PRO A 28 1.87 -5.84 -1.52
N ILE A 29 2.28 -4.62 -1.20
CA ILE A 29 3.62 -4.31 -0.71
C ILE A 29 3.50 -3.44 0.54
N TYR A 30 4.19 -3.82 1.60
CA TYR A 30 4.34 -3.01 2.81
C TYR A 30 5.78 -2.57 2.99
N ILE A 31 5.96 -1.28 3.32
CA ILE A 31 7.27 -0.66 3.51
C ILE A 31 7.34 -0.13 4.94
N GLU A 32 8.21 -0.72 5.74
CA GLU A 32 8.45 -0.37 7.15
C GLU A 32 9.81 0.34 7.29
N GLY A 33 9.89 1.34 8.17
CA GLY A 33 11.15 2.03 8.48
C GLY A 33 11.51 3.19 7.56
N LEU A 34 10.88 3.29 6.38
CA LEU A 34 11.22 4.33 5.39
C LEU A 34 10.87 5.75 5.89
N TYR A 35 9.76 5.93 6.61
CA TYR A 35 9.43 7.23 7.19
C TYR A 35 10.49 7.68 8.20
N GLN A 36 11.04 6.75 8.99
CA GLN A 36 12.13 7.04 9.93
C GLN A 36 13.44 7.34 9.22
N VAL A 37 13.67 6.81 8.01
CA VAL A 37 14.88 7.08 7.20
C VAL A 37 14.77 8.38 6.41
N TYR A 38 13.61 8.66 5.83
CA TYR A 38 13.37 9.83 4.96
C TYR A 38 11.87 10.16 4.86
N SER A 39 11.38 10.95 5.82
CA SER A 39 9.99 11.41 5.86
C SER A 39 9.72 12.52 4.84
N VAL A 40 8.47 12.97 4.77
CA VAL A 40 8.09 14.16 3.98
C VAL A 40 8.64 15.47 4.55
N HIS A 41 9.08 15.46 5.81
CA HIS A 41 9.57 16.63 6.53
C HIS A 41 11.11 16.75 6.48
N ASP A 42 11.79 15.69 6.05
CA ASP A 42 13.25 15.65 5.97
C ASP A 42 13.76 16.26 4.66
N SER A 43 14.79 17.10 4.77
CA SER A 43 15.51 17.62 3.60
C SER A 43 16.56 16.63 3.08
N TRP A 44 16.99 15.66 3.90
CA TRP A 44 17.98 14.65 3.52
C TRP A 44 17.76 13.31 4.25
N PRO A 45 17.98 12.15 3.61
CA PRO A 45 17.85 10.84 4.25
C PRO A 45 18.95 10.60 5.29
N LYS A 46 18.61 9.86 6.35
CA LYS A 46 19.59 9.31 7.31
C LYS A 46 19.71 7.81 7.18
N ARG A 47 20.84 7.24 7.61
CA ARG A 47 21.03 5.78 7.61
C ARG A 47 20.08 5.13 8.60
N GLY A 48 19.46 4.02 8.20
CA GLY A 48 18.58 3.23 9.05
C GLY A 48 18.04 2.01 8.30
N PRO A 49 17.48 1.04 9.02
CA PRO A 49 16.89 -0.15 8.41
C PRO A 49 15.58 0.20 7.70
N VAL A 50 15.36 -0.39 6.53
CA VAL A 50 14.08 -0.39 5.82
C VAL A 50 13.76 -1.83 5.49
N ARG A 51 12.52 -2.25 5.75
CA ARG A 51 12.01 -3.57 5.38
C ARG A 51 10.92 -3.40 4.33
N VAL A 52 10.95 -4.28 3.33
CA VAL A 52 9.92 -4.39 2.30
C VAL A 52 9.36 -5.80 2.34
N SER A 53 8.06 -5.91 2.56
CA SER A 53 7.32 -7.17 2.58
C SER A 53 6.44 -7.26 1.34
N PHE A 54 6.46 -8.41 0.65
CA PHE A 54 5.66 -8.68 -0.53
C PHE A 54 4.60 -9.73 -0.19
N GLY A 55 3.35 -9.42 -0.49
CA GLY A 55 2.22 -10.32 -0.29
C GLY A 55 1.96 -11.24 -1.46
N LYS A 56 0.98 -12.14 -1.28
CA LYS A 56 0.47 -12.95 -2.38
C LYS A 56 -0.28 -12.07 -3.37
N SER A 57 -0.19 -12.43 -4.65
CA SER A 57 -0.98 -11.79 -5.70
C SER A 57 -2.48 -11.92 -5.43
N LEU A 58 -3.20 -10.82 -5.61
CA LEU A 58 -4.65 -10.72 -5.51
C LEU A 58 -5.24 -10.47 -6.88
N GLU A 59 -6.35 -11.14 -7.18
CA GLU A 59 -7.09 -10.96 -8.42
C GLU A 59 -8.54 -10.58 -8.11
N PHE A 60 -9.08 -9.63 -8.86
CA PHE A 60 -10.44 -9.13 -8.66
C PHE A 60 -11.17 -9.10 -10.00
N THR A 61 -12.31 -9.80 -10.06
CA THR A 61 -13.15 -9.89 -11.26
C THR A 61 -14.50 -9.21 -11.09
N THR A 62 -14.97 -9.07 -9.84
CA THR A 62 -16.26 -8.49 -9.45
C THR A 62 -16.16 -7.86 -8.06
N GLY A 63 -17.16 -7.06 -7.68
CA GLY A 63 -17.26 -6.40 -6.37
C GLY A 63 -17.45 -4.88 -6.48
N SER A 64 -17.80 -4.24 -5.37
CA SER A 64 -17.78 -2.77 -5.29
C SER A 64 -16.33 -2.26 -5.20
N TRP A 65 -16.10 -1.03 -5.67
CA TRP A 65 -14.74 -0.46 -5.68
C TRP A 65 -14.20 -0.25 -4.26
N ASP A 66 -15.07 0.14 -3.32
CA ASP A 66 -14.71 0.36 -1.93
C ASP A 66 -14.36 -0.96 -1.23
N GLU A 67 -15.13 -2.03 -1.46
CA GLU A 67 -14.81 -3.36 -0.94
C GLU A 67 -13.46 -3.87 -1.44
N VAL A 68 -13.17 -3.70 -2.73
CA VAL A 68 -11.88 -4.12 -3.28
C VAL A 68 -10.75 -3.28 -2.70
N ALA A 69 -10.93 -1.96 -2.55
CA ALA A 69 -9.94 -1.11 -1.91
C ALA A 69 -9.68 -1.54 -0.45
N LEU A 70 -10.72 -1.89 0.30
CA LEU A 70 -10.59 -2.39 1.68
C LEU A 70 -9.86 -3.74 1.74
N LYS A 71 -10.16 -4.67 0.84
CA LYS A 71 -9.45 -5.96 0.76
C LYS A 71 -7.97 -5.78 0.45
N ILE A 72 -7.63 -4.90 -0.49
CA ILE A 72 -6.23 -4.58 -0.81
C ILE A 72 -5.55 -3.92 0.39
N HIS A 73 -6.22 -2.99 1.09
CA HIS A 73 -5.68 -2.35 2.28
C HIS A 73 -5.38 -3.38 3.39
N GLY A 74 -6.34 -4.27 3.69
CA GLY A 74 -6.16 -5.33 4.68
C GLY A 74 -5.00 -6.26 4.34
N ALA A 75 -4.87 -6.65 3.07
CA ALA A 75 -3.75 -7.47 2.60
C ALA A 75 -2.39 -6.77 2.72
N ILE A 76 -2.34 -5.43 2.71
CA ILE A 76 -1.11 -4.67 3.00
C ILE A 76 -0.84 -4.66 4.50
N GLU A 77 -1.86 -4.50 5.34
CA GLU A 77 -1.72 -4.52 6.81
C GLU A 77 -1.23 -5.87 7.34
N GLU A 78 -1.66 -6.97 6.73
CA GLU A 78 -1.19 -8.33 7.07
C GLU A 78 0.32 -8.55 6.82
N LEU A 79 0.97 -7.68 6.04
CA LEU A 79 2.41 -7.76 5.74
C LEU A 79 3.29 -6.97 6.71
N ARG A 80 2.66 -6.29 7.67
CA ARG A 80 3.36 -5.55 8.71
C ARG A 80 4.19 -6.45 9.62
#